data_AF-A0A1F6VI18-F1
#
_entry.id   AF-A0A1F6VI18-F1
#
_cell.length_a   1.000
_cell.length_b   1.000
_cell.length_c   1.000
_cell.angle_alpha   90.00
_cell.angle_beta   90.00
_cell.angle_gamma   90.00
#
_symmetry.space_group_name_H-M   'P 1'
#
loop_
_entity.id
_entity.type
_entity.pdbx_description
1 polymer ?
#
loop_
_entity_poly.entity_id
_entity_poly.type
_entity_poly.pdbx_seq_one_letter_code
_entity_poly.pdbx_strand_id
1 'polypeptide(L)'
;MSGIYGVLRVFVGFFGFIALGGIIWFASSLASAIALAGVLLGLTSLVAAFIPQRKLSSGKTRRTLVTLCVVGAGAGLVLVADNFSASGGIEWDVVAINVLHVAALATMAVIALRRPPAST
;
A
#
# COMPACT_ATOMS: atom_id res chain seq x y z
N MET A 1 0.06 -0.34 -21.98
CA MET A 1 0.06 -0.89 -20.59
C MET A 1 1.28 -0.52 -19.74
N SER A 2 2.42 -0.08 -20.31
CA SER A 2 3.64 0.25 -19.52
C SER A 2 3.49 1.52 -18.64
N GLY A 3 2.91 2.60 -19.19
CA GLY A 3 2.82 3.90 -18.51
C GLY A 3 1.98 3.90 -17.24
N ILE A 4 0.75 3.35 -17.29
CA ILE A 4 -0.17 3.30 -16.14
C ILE A 4 0.45 2.53 -14.96
N TYR A 5 1.16 1.44 -15.25
CA TYR A 5 1.81 0.64 -14.21
C TYR A 5 3.03 1.35 -13.60
N GLY A 6 3.77 2.14 -14.40
CA GLY A 6 4.83 3.01 -13.90
C GLY A 6 4.29 4.11 -12.97
N VAL A 7 3.23 4.80 -13.39
CA VAL A 7 2.55 5.83 -12.59
C VAL A 7 2.04 5.25 -11.27
N LEU A 8 1.39 4.09 -11.31
CA LEU A 8 0.87 3.42 -10.11
C LEU A 8 1.97 3.12 -9.08
N ARG A 9 3.17 2.73 -9.52
CA ARG A 9 4.31 2.49 -8.63
C ARG A 9 4.85 3.75 -7.99
N VAL A 10 4.88 4.85 -8.73
CA VAL A 10 5.29 6.15 -8.18
C VAL A 10 4.29 6.58 -7.11
N PHE A 11 2.99 6.47 -7.37
CA PHE A 11 1.95 6.76 -6.38
C PHE A 11 2.05 5.88 -5.14
N VAL A 12 2.19 4.56 -5.30
CA VAL A 12 2.36 3.64 -4.17
C VAL A 12 3.65 3.95 -3.40
N GLY A 13 4.76 4.23 -4.09
CA GLY A 13 6.01 4.65 -3.42
C GLY A 13 5.84 5.94 -2.61
N PHE A 14 5.19 6.94 -3.20
CA PHE A 14 4.91 8.23 -2.57
C PHE A 14 4.01 8.08 -1.32
N PHE A 15 2.90 7.35 -1.43
CA PHE A 15 2.03 7.10 -0.28
C PHE A 15 2.71 6.26 0.80
N GLY A 16 3.57 5.31 0.41
CA GLY A 16 4.37 4.53 1.36
C GLY A 16 5.32 5.41 2.18
N PHE A 17 5.94 6.40 1.52
CA PHE A 17 6.81 7.37 2.18
C PHE A 17 6.04 8.30 3.12
N ILE A 18 4.87 8.79 2.69
CA ILE A 18 4.00 9.62 3.54
C ILE A 18 3.53 8.85 4.78
N ALA A 19 3.12 7.59 4.62
CA ALA A 19 2.67 6.76 5.73
C ALA A 19 3.80 6.59 6.79
N LEU A 20 5.02 6.26 6.35
CA LEU A 20 6.15 6.14 7.28
C LEU A 20 6.57 7.49 7.90
N GLY A 21 6.59 8.55 7.10
CA GLY A 21 6.91 9.91 7.59
C GLY A 21 5.92 10.37 8.65
N GLY A 22 4.62 10.14 8.43
CA GLY A 22 3.57 10.45 9.40
C GLY A 22 3.74 9.68 10.70
N ILE A 23 4.07 8.39 10.65
CA ILE A 23 4.27 7.58 11.86
C ILE A 23 5.49 8.04 12.63
N ILE A 24 6.62 8.32 11.97
CA ILE A 24 7.81 8.82 12.64
C ILE A 24 7.51 10.14 13.33
N TRP A 25 6.76 11.02 12.66
CA TRP A 25 6.39 12.33 13.16
C TRP A 25 5.44 12.28 14.37
N PHE A 26 4.49 11.32 14.36
CA PHE A 26 3.46 11.17 15.40
C PHE A 26 3.69 9.93 16.29
N ALA A 27 4.89 9.35 16.29
CA ALA A 27 5.18 8.08 16.95
C ALA A 27 4.87 8.10 18.46
N SER A 28 5.02 9.27 19.09
CA SER A 28 4.78 9.47 20.51
C SER A 28 3.29 9.60 20.89
N SER A 29 2.40 9.83 19.92
CA SER A 29 0.97 10.06 20.14
C SER A 29 0.05 8.99 19.53
N LEU A 30 0.59 8.06 18.74
CA LEU A 30 -0.18 6.96 18.15
C LEU A 30 -0.30 5.76 19.11
N ALA A 31 -1.49 5.14 19.16
CA ALA A 31 -1.62 3.81 19.73
C ALA A 31 -0.75 2.81 18.97
N SER A 32 -0.14 1.87 19.69
CA SER A 32 0.82 0.90 19.14
C SER A 32 0.27 0.08 17.96
N ALA A 33 -1.04 -0.25 17.98
CA ALA A 33 -1.72 -0.94 16.89
C ALA A 33 -1.83 -0.08 15.61
N ILE A 34 -2.09 1.22 15.75
CA ILE A 34 -2.21 2.18 14.64
C ILE A 34 -0.83 2.44 14.03
N ALA A 35 0.19 2.62 14.87
CA ALA A 35 1.57 2.76 14.43
C ALA A 35 2.01 1.53 13.63
N LEU A 36 1.68 0.33 14.10
CA LEU A 36 2.01 -0.93 13.42
C LEU A 36 1.27 -1.08 12.08
N ALA A 37 -0.02 -0.73 12.02
CA ALA A 37 -0.78 -0.72 10.78
C ALA A 37 -0.20 0.28 9.76
N GLY A 38 0.16 1.48 10.21
CA GLY A 38 0.84 2.45 9.36
C GLY A 38 2.19 1.95 8.84
N VAL A 39 3.00 1.30 9.69
CA VAL A 39 4.33 0.81 9.30
C VAL A 39 4.18 -0.31 8.28
N LEU A 40 3.22 -1.22 8.49
CA LEU A 40 2.89 -2.28 7.55
C LEU A 40 2.43 -1.70 6.21
N LEU A 41 1.52 -0.73 6.21
CA LEU A 41 1.06 -0.04 5.00
C LEU A 41 2.24 0.63 4.28
N GLY A 42 3.07 1.39 5.00
CA GLY A 42 4.23 2.08 4.45
C GLY A 42 5.27 1.13 3.83
N LEU A 43 5.69 0.12 4.58
CA LEU A 43 6.71 -0.84 4.13
C LEU A 43 6.23 -1.71 2.97
N THR A 44 5.01 -2.27 3.05
CA THR A 44 4.46 -3.09 1.95
C THR A 44 4.33 -2.29 0.67
N SER A 45 3.95 -1.01 0.80
CA SER A 45 3.87 -0.06 -0.30
C SER A 45 5.22 0.22 -0.94
N LEU A 46 6.23 0.55 -0.14
CA LEU A 46 7.60 0.77 -0.60
C LEU A 46 8.16 -0.47 -1.31
N VAL A 47 8.02 -1.64 -0.70
CA VAL A 47 8.46 -2.91 -1.31
C VAL A 47 7.74 -3.15 -2.63
N ALA A 48 6.42 -2.93 -2.69
CA ALA A 48 5.64 -3.09 -3.92
C ALA A 48 6.08 -2.13 -5.03
N ALA A 49 6.44 -0.89 -4.70
CA ALA A 49 6.92 0.12 -5.64
C ALA A 49 8.29 -0.27 -6.24
N PHE A 50 9.19 -0.81 -5.42
CA PHE A 50 10.57 -1.11 -5.81
C PHE A 50 10.81 -2.52 -6.40
N ILE A 51 9.85 -3.44 -6.35
CA ILE A 51 10.01 -4.77 -6.97
C ILE A 51 10.27 -4.61 -8.48
N PRO A 52 11.39 -5.08 -9.06
CA PRO A 52 11.68 -4.86 -10.49
C PRO A 52 10.66 -5.56 -11.40
N GLN A 53 10.19 -4.90 -12.45
CA GLN A 53 9.21 -5.49 -13.40
C GLN A 53 9.68 -6.82 -14.00
N ARG A 54 10.98 -6.91 -14.31
CA ARG A 54 11.61 -8.14 -14.84
C ARG A 54 11.47 -9.34 -13.91
N LYS A 55 11.32 -9.13 -12.60
CA LYS A 55 11.16 -10.22 -11.63
C LYS A 55 9.71 -10.71 -11.51
N LEU A 56 8.73 -9.98 -12.06
CA LEU A 56 7.31 -10.36 -12.04
C LEU A 56 6.95 -11.45 -13.05
N SER A 57 7.85 -11.82 -13.95
CA SER A 57 7.72 -13.01 -14.79
C SER A 57 7.78 -14.30 -13.97
N SER A 58 8.49 -14.28 -12.83
CA SER A 58 8.52 -15.40 -11.90
C SER A 58 7.23 -15.49 -11.09
N GLY A 59 6.57 -16.65 -11.14
CA GLY A 59 5.35 -16.92 -10.38
C GLY A 59 5.51 -16.74 -8.86
N LYS A 60 6.70 -17.00 -8.31
CA LYS A 60 7.01 -16.79 -6.88
C LYS A 60 6.99 -15.30 -6.53
N THR A 61 7.76 -14.48 -7.24
CA THR A 61 7.80 -13.01 -7.04
C THR A 61 6.43 -12.38 -7.22
N ARG A 62 5.66 -12.86 -8.20
CA ARG A 62 4.29 -12.37 -8.47
C ARG A 62 3.36 -12.65 -7.30
N ARG A 63 3.38 -13.87 -6.75
CA ARG A 63 2.60 -14.23 -5.55
C ARG A 63 3.03 -13.39 -4.34
N THR A 64 4.33 -13.24 -4.11
CA THR A 64 4.84 -12.39 -3.02
C THR A 64 4.38 -10.93 -3.15
N LEU A 65 4.43 -10.35 -4.36
CA LEU A 65 3.91 -9.00 -4.59
C LEU A 65 2.42 -8.91 -4.25
N VAL A 66 1.61 -9.88 -4.71
CA VAL A 66 0.17 -9.91 -4.41
C VAL A 66 -0.07 -10.02 -2.92
N THR A 67 0.63 -10.91 -2.21
CA THR A 67 0.53 -11.04 -0.76
C THR A 67 0.88 -9.74 -0.04
N LEU A 68 1.95 -9.06 -0.45
CA LEU A 68 2.35 -7.78 0.13
C LEU A 68 1.29 -6.69 -0.12
N CYS A 69 0.73 -6.62 -1.33
CA CYS A 69 -0.36 -5.69 -1.62
C CYS A 69 -1.61 -5.97 -0.78
N VAL A 70 -1.94 -7.24 -0.55
CA VAL A 70 -3.09 -7.64 0.30
C VAL A 70 -2.85 -7.26 1.76
N VAL A 71 -1.65 -7.52 2.29
CA VAL A 71 -1.28 -7.14 3.66
C VAL A 71 -1.32 -5.62 3.83
N GLY A 72 -0.75 -4.87 2.88
CA GLY A 72 -0.79 -3.41 2.88
C GLY A 72 -2.20 -2.86 2.77
N ALA A 73 -3.03 -3.41 1.89
CA ALA A 73 -4.44 -3.02 1.76
C ALA A 73 -5.22 -3.29 3.06
N GLY A 74 -5.00 -4.45 3.70
CA GLY A 74 -5.61 -4.76 4.99
C GLY A 74 -5.20 -3.78 6.09
N ALA A 75 -3.90 -3.44 6.16
CA ALA A 75 -3.40 -2.46 7.10
C ALA A 75 -3.99 -1.05 6.85
N GLY A 76 -4.10 -0.64 5.59
CA GLY A 76 -4.75 0.63 5.24
C GLY A 76 -6.24 0.66 5.59
N LEU A 77 -6.97 -0.45 5.43
CA LEU A 77 -8.37 -0.55 5.85
C LEU A 77 -8.53 -0.45 7.37
N VAL A 78 -7.58 -0.97 8.15
CA VAL A 78 -7.58 -0.80 9.62
C VAL A 78 -7.47 0.68 9.98
N LEU A 79 -6.58 1.43 9.31
CA LEU A 79 -6.45 2.88 9.54
C LEU A 79 -7.70 3.65 9.10
N VAL A 80 -8.34 3.25 8.00
CA VAL A 80 -9.60 3.83 7.54
C VAL A 80 -10.72 3.58 8.55
N ALA A 81 -10.83 2.35 9.08
CA ALA A 81 -11.83 1.99 10.07
C ALA A 81 -11.62 2.74 11.41
N ASP A 82 -10.38 2.88 11.85
CA ASP A 82 -10.01 3.68 13.02
C ASP A 82 -10.44 5.15 12.83
N ASN A 83 -10.15 5.72 11.66
CA ASN A 83 -10.61 7.06 11.31
C ASN A 83 -12.15 7.16 11.31
N PHE A 84 -12.90 6.18 10.78
CA PHE A 84 -14.36 6.24 10.87
C PHE A 84 -14.90 6.16 12.30
N SER A 85 -14.17 5.51 13.21
CA SER A 85 -14.56 5.36 14.61
C SER A 85 -14.34 6.65 15.43
N ALA A 86 -13.38 7.49 15.06
CA ALA A 86 -13.11 8.76 15.74
C ALA A 86 -13.99 9.87 15.17
N SER A 87 -15.30 9.82 15.45
CA SER A 87 -16.37 10.61 14.84
C SER A 87 -16.37 12.13 15.13
N GLY A 88 -15.25 12.74 15.52
CA GLY A 88 -15.16 14.16 15.85
C GLY A 88 -13.80 14.75 15.55
N GLY A 89 -13.66 15.42 14.40
CA GLY A 89 -12.49 16.22 14.04
C GLY A 89 -11.55 15.63 13.01
N ILE A 90 -11.94 14.53 12.34
CA ILE A 90 -11.08 13.93 11.31
C ILE A 90 -11.18 14.70 10.00
N GLU A 91 -10.01 15.04 9.48
CA GLU A 91 -9.83 15.53 8.12
C GLU A 91 -10.18 14.40 7.15
N TRP A 92 -11.30 14.54 6.44
CA TRP A 92 -11.73 13.61 5.39
C TRP A 92 -10.67 13.39 4.31
N ASP A 93 -9.75 14.35 4.16
CA ASP A 93 -8.58 14.24 3.29
C ASP A 93 -7.65 13.10 3.71
N VAL A 94 -7.45 12.88 5.01
CA VAL A 94 -6.62 11.77 5.53
C VAL A 94 -7.28 10.42 5.25
N VAL A 95 -8.61 10.35 5.42
CA VAL A 95 -9.39 9.15 5.06
C VAL A 95 -9.29 8.88 3.56
N ALA A 96 -9.45 9.91 2.73
CA ALA A 96 -9.36 9.81 1.28
C ALA A 96 -7.96 9.35 0.82
N ILE A 97 -6.89 9.84 1.43
CA ILE A 97 -5.51 9.41 1.14
C ILE A 97 -5.32 7.93 1.48
N ASN A 98 -5.77 7.48 2.66
CA ASN A 98 -5.67 6.06 3.05
C ASN A 98 -6.49 5.15 2.12
N VAL A 99 -7.69 5.57 1.73
CA VAL A 99 -8.52 4.84 0.75
C VAL A 99 -7.84 4.78 -0.62
N LEU A 100 -7.27 5.88 -1.09
CA LEU A 100 -6.55 5.94 -2.36
C LEU A 100 -5.31 5.04 -2.35
N HIS A 101 -4.62 4.97 -1.21
CA HIS A 101 -3.46 4.10 -1.02
C HIS A 101 -3.86 2.62 -1.08
N VAL A 102 -4.94 2.24 -0.39
CA VAL A 102 -5.53 0.89 -0.45
C VAL A 102 -5.94 0.54 -1.89
N ALA A 103 -6.62 1.47 -2.58
CA ALA A 103 -7.04 1.28 -3.96
C ALA A 103 -5.85 1.05 -4.91
N ALA A 104 -4.74 1.79 -4.71
CA ALA A 104 -3.53 1.64 -5.49
C ALA A 104 -2.83 0.29 -5.28
N LEU A 105 -2.79 -0.21 -4.04
CA LEU A 105 -2.28 -1.56 -3.73
C LEU A 105 -3.16 -2.65 -4.34
N ALA A 106 -4.48 -2.51 -4.24
CA ALA A 106 -5.44 -3.43 -4.84
C ALA A 106 -5.31 -3.48 -6.37
N THR A 107 -5.19 -2.33 -7.04
CA THR A 107 -4.96 -2.30 -8.50
C THR A 107 -3.64 -2.94 -8.88
N MET A 108 -2.57 -2.73 -8.10
CA MET A 108 -1.30 -3.42 -8.35
C MET A 108 -1.41 -4.94 -8.22
N ALA A 109 -2.14 -5.43 -7.22
CA ALA A 109 -2.39 -6.86 -7.04
C ALA A 109 -3.17 -7.45 -8.23
N VAL A 110 -4.22 -6.77 -8.67
CA VAL A 110 -5.03 -7.19 -9.83
C VAL A 110 -4.20 -7.21 -11.12
N ILE A 111 -3.39 -6.18 -11.36
CA ILE A 111 -2.50 -6.13 -12.54
C ILE A 111 -1.47 -7.26 -12.48
N ALA A 112 -0.91 -7.54 -11.30
CA ALA A 112 0.02 -8.64 -11.12
C ALA A 112 -0.64 -9.99 -11.41
N LEU A 113 -1.89 -10.22 -10.96
CA LEU A 113 -2.63 -11.46 -11.22
C LEU A 113 -3.00 -11.66 -12.69
N ARG A 114 -3.36 -10.58 -13.39
CA ARG A 114 -3.75 -10.62 -14.81
C ARG A 114 -2.57 -10.81 -15.78
N ARG A 115 -1.32 -10.62 -15.33
CA ARG A 115 -0.15 -10.83 -16.19
C ARG A 115 0.06 -12.34 -16.43
N PRO A 116 0.04 -12.83 -17.68
CA PRO A 116 0.32 -14.24 -17.96
C PRO A 116 1.71 -14.61 -17.43
N PRO A 117 1.87 -15.79 -16.80
CA PRO A 117 3.19 -16.27 -16.45
C PRO A 117 4.01 -16.40 -17.74
N ALA A 118 5.27 -15.96 -17.72
CA ALA A 118 6.15 -16.19 -18.86
C ALA A 118 6.23 -17.70 -19.09
N SER A 119 5.85 -18.15 -20.29
CA SER A 119 6.04 -19.54 -20.71
C SER A 119 7.53 -19.85 -20.59
N THR A 120 7.85 -20.78 -19.70
CA THR A 120 9.17 -21.40 -19.58
C THR A 120 9.47 -22.26 -20.79
#